data_AF-A0A919GCG8-F1
#
_entry.id   AF-A0A919GCG8-F1
#
_cell.length_a   1.000
_cell.length_b   1.000
_cell.length_c   1.000
_cell.angle_alpha   90.00
_cell.angle_beta   90.00
_cell.angle_gamma   90.00
#
_symmetry.space_group_name_H-M   'P 1'
#
loop_
_entity.id
_entity.type
_entity.pdbx_description
1 polymer ?
#
loop_
_entity_poly.entity_id
_entity_poly.type
_entity_poly.pdbx_seq_one_letter_code
_entity_poly.pdbx_strand_id
1 'polypeptide(L)'
;MNIDDLSWQARHHGGVYPRMVRTLLDLGQLELLIRAARERGDWNCAEAAARELCAAGEFDRALALVGPFAEIGWRAAEWVTAEIMIHRGEGDEALATVRPDAAELGDGHVCARYAELLSKAGRAGEAVGLLTPHLGEYWLRSRLVEVTEGQGHDDLVLEVLTREAERMEPVESAACERCGESCWTGRTDRWSVLLLISRVLERAGRTDEAVEVLRAERATGRRHPVNLPEYYAELLARQGLIEELGALAAEDHRSALDVYAKALEDAGRAAEAETVLREGIEAHDHPKDRAALMRLLVRQGRVDEAVETGRPTYEYYDCWNFLHWALDLLVDDGRPDRALALLEGLTDEYVEEHEDQVRHLRLWLLGVAGRCKEGIAEATALNDREPGEWDTALAGLLERDGRTEEALALLRSSTHYLVRHELPDMLIRHGRPAEALDSIPTIAETRAAAERRERETAEQREQDDPWAVTGEFTVEPPF
;
A
#
# COMPACT_ATOMS: atom_id res chain seq x y z
N MET A 1 -5.19 8.50 -28.83
CA MET A 1 -5.35 8.63 -27.37
C MET A 1 -5.73 10.07 -27.06
N ASN A 2 -6.73 10.28 -26.22
CA ASN A 2 -7.19 11.61 -25.81
C ASN A 2 -7.09 11.76 -24.27
N ILE A 3 -7.45 12.94 -23.76
CA ILE A 3 -7.39 13.24 -22.33
C ILE A 3 -8.36 12.38 -21.49
N ASP A 4 -9.49 11.97 -22.07
CA ASP A 4 -10.47 11.13 -21.39
C ASP A 4 -9.96 9.70 -21.20
N ASP A 5 -9.24 9.15 -22.20
CA ASP A 5 -8.61 7.84 -22.11
C ASP A 5 -7.54 7.80 -21.01
N LEU A 6 -6.74 8.86 -20.88
CA LEU A 6 -5.72 8.99 -19.84
C LEU A 6 -6.33 9.19 -18.45
N SER A 7 -7.38 10.01 -18.37
CA SER A 7 -8.14 10.19 -17.13
C SER A 7 -8.77 8.88 -16.67
N TRP A 8 -9.30 8.09 -17.62
CA TRP A 8 -9.84 6.76 -17.34
C TRP A 8 -8.73 5.80 -16.92
N GLN A 9 -7.59 5.79 -17.61
CA GLN A 9 -6.43 4.97 -17.29
C GLN A 9 -5.95 5.22 -15.86
N ALA A 10 -5.80 6.49 -15.47
CA ALA A 10 -5.33 6.88 -14.15
C ALA A 10 -6.29 6.43 -13.03
N ARG A 11 -7.61 6.50 -13.27
CA ARG A 11 -8.64 6.11 -12.30
C ARG A 11 -8.83 4.60 -12.15
N HIS A 12 -8.62 3.83 -13.21
CA HIS A 12 -8.93 2.39 -13.24
C HIS A 12 -7.70 1.50 -13.31
N HIS A 13 -6.49 2.07 -13.19
CA HIS A 13 -5.22 1.39 -13.43
C HIS A 13 -5.23 0.63 -14.78
N GLY A 14 -5.80 1.27 -15.81
CA GLY A 14 -5.92 0.68 -17.15
C GLY A 14 -4.57 0.46 -17.81
N GLY A 15 -4.49 -0.53 -18.71
CA GLY A 15 -3.23 -0.89 -19.35
C GLY A 15 -2.30 -1.64 -18.39
N VAL A 16 -1.00 -1.35 -18.47
CA VAL A 16 0.02 -1.99 -17.63
C VAL A 16 -0.03 -1.40 -16.23
N TYR A 17 -0.28 -2.24 -15.22
CA TYR A 17 -0.42 -1.81 -13.83
C TYR A 17 0.94 -1.46 -13.20
N PRO A 18 1.00 -0.54 -12.22
CA PRO A 18 2.27 -0.03 -11.67
C PRO A 18 3.23 -1.11 -11.14
N ARG A 19 2.72 -2.16 -10.48
CA ARG A 19 3.55 -3.28 -10.00
C ARG A 19 4.27 -3.99 -11.15
N MET A 20 3.59 -4.23 -12.27
CA MET A 20 4.17 -4.84 -13.47
C MET A 20 5.26 -3.96 -14.08
N VAL A 21 4.99 -2.65 -14.20
CA VAL A 21 5.98 -1.68 -14.68
C VAL A 21 7.26 -1.75 -13.85
N ARG A 22 7.14 -1.77 -12.52
CA ARG A 22 8.29 -1.93 -11.62
C ARG A 22 9.03 -3.24 -11.85
N THR A 23 8.32 -4.37 -11.91
CA THR A 23 8.94 -5.68 -12.19
C THR A 23 9.70 -5.69 -13.51
N LEU A 24 9.15 -5.09 -14.57
CA LEU A 24 9.82 -4.98 -15.86
C LEU A 24 11.09 -4.12 -15.79
N LEU A 25 11.07 -3.02 -15.01
CA LEU A 25 12.26 -2.21 -14.77
C LEU A 25 13.34 -2.97 -13.99
N ASP A 26 12.96 -3.67 -12.92
CA ASP A 26 13.89 -4.49 -12.13
C ASP A 26 14.58 -5.57 -12.99
N LEU A 27 13.92 -6.02 -14.05
CA LEU A 27 14.43 -6.97 -15.04
C LEU A 27 15.16 -6.32 -16.22
N GLY A 28 15.39 -5.00 -16.20
CA GLY A 28 16.06 -4.24 -17.25
C GLY A 28 15.28 -4.12 -18.56
N GLN A 29 13.95 -4.30 -18.52
CA GLN A 29 13.09 -4.31 -19.72
C GLN A 29 12.59 -2.92 -20.13
N LEU A 30 13.45 -1.90 -20.04
CA LEU A 30 13.12 -0.51 -20.35
C LEU A 30 12.55 -0.33 -21.76
N GLU A 31 13.13 -1.00 -22.76
CA GLU A 31 12.67 -0.89 -24.16
C GLU A 31 11.27 -1.46 -24.37
N LEU A 32 10.83 -2.45 -23.58
CA LEU A 32 9.46 -2.95 -23.64
C LEU A 32 8.47 -1.91 -23.12
N LEU A 33 8.82 -1.16 -22.08
CA LEU A 33 7.99 -0.07 -21.57
C LEU A 33 7.91 1.08 -22.58
N ILE A 34 9.04 1.45 -23.20
CA ILE A 34 9.06 2.46 -24.27
C ILE A 34 8.15 2.02 -25.43
N ARG A 35 8.21 0.74 -25.83
CA ARG A 35 7.34 0.17 -26.85
C ARG A 35 5.88 0.24 -26.45
N ALA A 36 5.53 -0.17 -25.23
CA ALA A 36 4.16 -0.10 -24.72
C ALA A 36 3.62 1.33 -24.72
N ALA A 37 4.40 2.29 -24.24
CA ALA A 37 4.05 3.70 -24.23
C ALA A 37 3.76 4.23 -25.64
N ARG A 38 4.60 3.89 -26.62
CA ARG A 38 4.47 4.37 -28.02
C ARG A 38 3.35 3.68 -28.79
N GLU A 39 3.25 2.36 -28.70
CA GLU A 39 2.31 1.57 -29.50
C GLU A 39 0.91 1.55 -28.89
N ARG A 40 0.82 1.55 -27.56
CA ARG A 40 -0.44 1.36 -26.82
C ARG A 40 -0.92 2.63 -26.12
N GLY A 41 -0.10 3.68 -26.07
CA GLY A 41 -0.41 4.91 -25.34
C GLY A 41 -0.40 4.71 -23.83
N ASP A 42 0.40 3.78 -23.31
CA ASP A 42 0.38 3.46 -21.88
C ASP A 42 1.12 4.52 -21.05
N TRP A 43 0.38 5.34 -20.29
CA TRP A 43 0.98 6.40 -19.46
C TRP A 43 1.88 5.87 -18.33
N ASN A 44 1.49 4.79 -17.65
CA ASN A 44 2.30 4.23 -16.57
C ASN A 44 3.67 3.76 -17.10
N CYS A 45 3.69 3.14 -18.29
CA CYS A 45 4.93 2.78 -18.97
C CYS A 45 5.72 4.01 -19.40
N ALA A 46 5.05 5.04 -19.95
CA ALA A 46 5.70 6.26 -20.43
C ALA A 46 6.37 7.01 -19.27
N GLU A 47 5.66 7.22 -18.17
CA GLU A 47 6.16 7.91 -16.97
C GLU A 47 7.37 7.20 -16.37
N ALA A 48 7.25 5.88 -16.16
CA ALA A 48 8.33 5.11 -15.56
C ALA A 48 9.57 5.04 -16.47
N ALA A 49 9.39 4.77 -17.77
CA ALA A 49 10.49 4.73 -18.70
C ALA A 49 11.15 6.12 -18.88
N ALA A 50 10.38 7.21 -18.84
CA ALA A 50 10.92 8.56 -18.91
C ALA A 50 11.78 8.89 -17.67
N ARG A 51 11.36 8.47 -16.47
CA ARG A 51 12.18 8.61 -15.25
C ARG A 51 13.49 7.85 -15.33
N GLU A 52 13.47 6.60 -15.81
CA GLU A 52 14.68 5.80 -15.99
C GLU A 52 15.63 6.40 -17.03
N LEU A 53 15.10 6.83 -18.17
CA LEU A 53 15.89 7.54 -19.19
C LEU A 53 16.49 8.85 -18.63
N CYS A 54 15.72 9.59 -17.83
CA CYS A 54 16.20 10.80 -17.16
C CYS A 54 17.33 10.49 -16.17
N ALA A 55 17.20 9.44 -15.36
CA ALA A 55 18.25 8.99 -14.44
C ALA A 55 19.52 8.56 -15.18
N ALA A 56 19.38 7.98 -16.38
CA ALA A 56 20.50 7.64 -17.26
C ALA A 56 21.09 8.85 -18.04
N GLY A 57 20.52 10.05 -17.90
CA GLY A 57 20.93 11.25 -18.64
C GLY A 57 20.47 11.30 -20.10
N GLU A 58 19.58 10.40 -20.52
CA GLU A 58 19.01 10.31 -21.86
C GLU A 58 17.80 11.26 -22.03
N PHE A 59 17.99 12.53 -21.70
CA PHE A 59 16.92 13.53 -21.59
C PHE A 59 16.09 13.68 -22.87
N ASP A 60 16.71 13.73 -24.04
CA ASP A 60 15.99 13.91 -25.31
C ASP A 60 15.07 12.71 -25.61
N ARG A 61 15.49 11.49 -25.25
CA ARG A 61 14.64 10.30 -25.40
C ARG A 61 13.47 10.32 -24.40
N ALA A 62 13.72 10.76 -23.17
CA ALA A 62 12.68 10.91 -22.15
C ALA A 62 11.64 11.95 -22.60
N LEU A 63 12.08 13.12 -23.07
CA LEU A 63 11.20 14.18 -23.61
C LEU A 63 10.40 13.70 -24.82
N ALA A 64 11.04 13.00 -25.77
CA ALA A 64 10.34 12.45 -26.93
C ALA A 64 9.29 11.40 -26.55
N LEU A 65 9.44 10.72 -25.39
CA LEU A 65 8.49 9.74 -24.90
C LEU A 65 7.24 10.38 -24.29
N VAL A 66 7.42 11.44 -23.50
CA VAL A 66 6.30 12.12 -22.81
C VAL A 66 5.65 13.22 -23.65
N GLY A 67 6.37 13.75 -24.65
CA GLY A 67 5.91 14.84 -25.52
C GLY A 67 4.50 14.65 -26.09
N PRO A 68 4.16 13.50 -26.70
CA PRO A 68 2.83 13.27 -27.24
C PRO A 68 1.70 13.38 -26.21
N PHE A 69 1.98 13.09 -24.93
CA PHE A 69 1.02 13.22 -23.84
C PHE A 69 0.89 14.69 -23.39
N ALA A 70 2.01 15.42 -23.34
CA ALA A 70 1.99 16.85 -23.03
C ALA A 70 1.30 17.67 -24.13
N GLU A 71 1.49 17.33 -25.41
CA GLU A 71 0.87 18.00 -26.55
C GLU A 71 -0.67 17.94 -26.54
N ILE A 72 -1.26 16.87 -25.97
CA ILE A 72 -2.71 16.74 -25.80
C ILE A 72 -3.23 17.38 -24.51
N GLY A 73 -2.37 18.08 -23.76
CA GLY A 73 -2.71 18.77 -22.52
C GLY A 73 -2.82 17.85 -21.30
N TRP A 74 -2.18 16.69 -21.30
CA TRP A 74 -2.15 15.83 -20.13
C TRP A 74 -1.23 16.43 -19.06
N ARG A 75 -1.84 17.03 -18.03
CA ARG A 75 -1.11 17.76 -16.98
C ARG A 75 -0.01 16.95 -16.30
N ALA A 76 -0.19 15.64 -16.10
CA ALA A 76 0.86 14.79 -15.52
C ALA A 76 2.09 14.66 -16.44
N ALA A 77 1.91 14.69 -17.76
CA ALA A 77 3.02 14.71 -18.72
C ALA A 77 3.77 16.03 -18.72
N GLU A 78 3.07 17.15 -18.56
CA GLU A 78 3.72 18.46 -18.38
C GLU A 78 4.60 18.48 -17.13
N TRP A 79 4.11 17.93 -16.00
CA TRP A 79 4.90 17.81 -14.77
C TRP A 79 6.16 16.96 -14.96
N VAL A 80 6.04 15.80 -15.62
CA VAL A 80 7.20 14.93 -15.90
C VAL A 80 8.18 15.61 -16.88
N THR A 81 7.66 16.36 -17.86
CA THR A 81 8.49 17.16 -18.78
C THR A 81 9.32 18.19 -18.01
N ALA A 82 8.70 18.94 -17.09
CA ALA A 82 9.41 19.90 -16.25
C ALA A 82 10.44 19.23 -15.33
N GLU A 83 10.12 18.05 -14.77
CA GLU A 83 11.08 17.27 -13.98
C GLU A 83 12.33 16.89 -14.80
N ILE A 84 12.15 16.41 -16.04
CA ILE A 84 13.25 16.07 -16.95
C ILE A 84 14.10 17.30 -17.26
N MET A 85 13.47 18.45 -17.53
CA MET A 85 14.16 19.72 -17.80
C MET A 85 14.96 20.20 -16.57
N ILE A 86 14.42 20.05 -15.36
CA ILE A 86 15.15 20.37 -14.12
C ILE A 86 16.42 19.51 -14.01
N HIS A 87 16.32 18.21 -14.24
CA HIS A 87 17.49 17.31 -14.22
C HIS A 87 18.53 17.63 -15.31
N ARG A 88 18.09 18.18 -16.45
CA ARG A 88 18.95 18.68 -17.53
C ARG A 88 19.64 20.03 -17.19
N GLY A 89 19.21 20.71 -16.13
CA GLY A 89 19.74 22.01 -15.71
C GLY A 89 18.94 23.23 -16.21
N GLU A 90 17.73 23.01 -16.73
CA GLU A 90 16.85 24.03 -17.31
C GLU A 90 15.71 24.39 -16.34
N GLY A 91 16.02 24.43 -15.04
CA GLY A 91 15.01 24.50 -13.97
C GLY A 91 14.10 25.73 -14.00
N ASP A 92 14.64 26.92 -14.31
CA ASP A 92 13.82 28.14 -14.33
C ASP A 92 12.80 28.14 -15.48
N GLU A 93 13.19 27.65 -16.66
CA GLU A 93 12.29 27.52 -17.81
C GLU A 93 11.24 26.42 -17.58
N ALA A 94 11.67 25.29 -17.00
CA ALA A 94 10.80 24.21 -16.60
C ALA A 94 9.68 24.70 -15.67
N LEU A 95 10.07 25.37 -14.57
CA LEU A 95 9.14 25.90 -13.58
C LEU A 95 8.22 26.98 -14.17
N ALA A 96 8.72 27.82 -15.07
CA ALA A 96 7.89 28.83 -15.75
C ALA A 96 6.81 28.20 -16.63
N THR A 97 7.12 27.09 -17.31
CA THR A 97 6.20 26.39 -18.21
C THR A 97 5.02 25.75 -17.47
N VAL A 98 5.28 25.16 -16.30
CA VAL A 98 4.25 24.43 -15.54
C VAL A 98 3.66 25.23 -14.38
N ARG A 99 4.03 26.51 -14.27
CA ARG A 99 3.62 27.38 -13.16
C ARG A 99 2.09 27.38 -12.98
N PRO A 100 1.58 26.98 -11.81
CA PRO A 100 0.16 27.05 -11.53
C PRO A 100 -0.38 28.48 -11.58
N ASP A 101 -1.59 28.65 -12.11
CA ASP A 101 -2.32 29.92 -12.01
C ASP A 101 -2.98 30.10 -10.63
N ALA A 102 -3.59 31.28 -10.40
CA ALA A 102 -4.19 31.60 -9.11
C ALA A 102 -5.40 30.71 -8.74
N ALA A 103 -6.11 30.14 -9.72
CA ALA A 103 -7.21 29.22 -9.47
C ALA A 103 -6.67 27.82 -9.15
N GLU A 104 -5.65 27.35 -9.87
CA GLU A 104 -4.97 26.08 -9.62
C GLU A 104 -4.27 26.04 -8.26
N LEU A 105 -3.74 27.16 -7.79
CA LEU A 105 -3.16 27.26 -6.44
C LEU A 105 -4.20 27.07 -5.32
N GLY A 106 -5.50 27.04 -5.63
CA GLY A 106 -6.53 26.62 -4.69
C GLY A 106 -6.57 25.11 -4.45
N ASP A 107 -5.96 24.30 -5.32
CA ASP A 107 -5.90 22.84 -5.21
C ASP A 107 -4.59 22.40 -4.53
N GLY A 108 -4.73 21.80 -3.36
CA GLY A 108 -3.60 21.25 -2.60
C GLY A 108 -2.74 20.26 -3.40
N HIS A 109 -3.35 19.44 -4.27
CA HIS A 109 -2.60 18.48 -5.10
C HIS A 109 -1.70 19.18 -6.12
N VAL A 110 -2.14 20.28 -6.70
CA VAL A 110 -1.32 21.09 -7.60
C VAL A 110 -0.17 21.74 -6.83
N CYS A 111 -0.45 22.33 -5.67
CA CYS A 111 0.58 22.90 -4.80
C CYS A 111 1.64 21.87 -4.39
N ALA A 112 1.22 20.66 -3.99
CA ALA A 112 2.12 19.57 -3.64
C ALA A 112 3.04 19.13 -4.78
N ARG A 113 2.49 19.03 -6.00
CA ARG A 113 3.27 18.64 -7.19
C ARG A 113 4.24 19.75 -7.62
N TYR A 114 3.81 21.00 -7.58
CA TYR A 114 4.70 22.13 -7.92
C TYR A 114 5.79 22.35 -6.85
N ALA A 115 5.47 22.15 -5.57
CA ALA A 115 6.45 22.18 -4.46
C ALA A 115 7.56 21.13 -4.63
N GLU A 116 7.21 19.93 -5.10
CA GLU A 116 8.19 18.88 -5.41
C GLU A 116 9.17 19.32 -6.51
N LEU A 117 8.67 19.96 -7.58
CA LEU A 117 9.53 20.49 -8.64
C LEU A 117 10.40 21.65 -8.16
N LEU A 118 9.86 22.56 -7.35
CA LEU A 118 10.65 23.62 -6.70
C LEU A 118 11.79 23.02 -5.87
N SER A 119 11.51 21.99 -5.08
CA SER A 119 12.53 21.28 -4.31
C SER A 119 13.61 20.65 -5.20
N LYS A 120 13.22 19.90 -6.24
CA LYS A 120 14.15 19.30 -7.21
C LYS A 120 15.01 20.34 -7.93
N ALA A 121 14.49 21.56 -8.12
CA ALA A 121 15.21 22.69 -8.67
C ALA A 121 16.10 23.44 -7.65
N GLY A 122 16.23 22.95 -6.42
CA GLY A 122 17.01 23.59 -5.35
C GLY A 122 16.34 24.81 -4.72
N ARG A 123 15.03 24.99 -4.92
CA ARG A 123 14.22 26.13 -4.44
C ARG A 123 13.28 25.70 -3.31
N ALA A 124 13.77 24.86 -2.41
CA ALA A 124 12.97 24.29 -1.32
C ALA A 124 12.37 25.37 -0.39
N GLY A 125 13.06 26.50 -0.15
CA GLY A 125 12.47 27.62 0.57
C GLY A 125 11.19 28.19 -0.08
N GLU A 126 11.11 28.21 -1.40
CA GLU A 126 9.89 28.62 -2.12
C GLU A 126 8.81 27.54 -2.05
N ALA A 127 9.20 26.27 -2.05
CA ALA A 127 8.27 25.16 -1.79
C ALA A 127 7.62 25.30 -0.40
N VAL A 128 8.39 25.69 0.63
CA VAL A 128 7.83 26.00 1.96
C VAL A 128 6.82 27.14 1.88
N GLY A 129 7.18 28.25 1.23
CA GLY A 129 6.31 29.40 1.07
C GLY A 129 5.01 29.07 0.33
N LEU A 130 5.09 28.20 -0.68
CA LEU A 130 3.94 27.71 -1.46
C LEU A 130 2.99 26.85 -0.62
N LEU A 131 3.53 25.93 0.20
CA LEU A 131 2.72 24.99 0.98
C LEU A 131 2.16 25.60 2.27
N THR A 132 2.82 26.61 2.84
CA THR A 132 2.46 27.23 4.13
C THR A 132 0.98 27.66 4.23
N PRO A 133 0.37 28.31 3.22
CA PRO A 133 -1.05 28.70 3.26
C PRO A 133 -2.03 27.52 3.30
N HIS A 134 -1.59 26.32 2.90
CA HIS A 134 -2.42 25.14 2.74
C HIS A 134 -2.23 24.10 3.85
N LEU A 135 -1.47 24.43 4.90
CA LEU A 135 -1.20 23.51 6.01
C LEU A 135 -2.44 23.21 6.87
N GLY A 136 -3.61 23.79 6.57
CA GLY A 136 -4.88 23.30 7.08
C GLY A 136 -5.22 21.88 6.63
N GLU A 137 -4.65 21.41 5.52
CA GLU A 137 -4.79 20.03 5.06
C GLU A 137 -3.67 19.15 5.63
N TYR A 138 -4.03 18.14 6.43
CA TYR A 138 -3.06 17.32 7.17
C TYR A 138 -1.97 16.69 6.28
N TRP A 139 -2.34 16.22 5.09
CA TRP A 139 -1.45 15.52 4.17
C TRP A 139 -0.41 16.46 3.54
N LEU A 140 -0.73 17.76 3.40
CA LEU A 140 0.22 18.77 2.92
C LEU A 140 1.32 19.09 3.92
N ARG A 141 1.08 18.92 5.22
CA ARG A 141 2.13 19.04 6.23
C ARG A 141 3.17 17.93 6.10
N SER A 142 2.71 16.70 5.85
CA SER A 142 3.59 15.57 5.58
C SER A 142 4.38 15.83 4.30
N ARG A 143 3.72 16.34 3.26
CA ARG A 143 4.38 16.71 2.01
C ARG A 143 5.45 17.79 2.20
N LEU A 144 5.19 18.81 3.02
CA LEU A 144 6.19 19.84 3.38
C LEU A 144 7.46 19.23 3.97
N VAL A 145 7.32 18.28 4.89
CA VAL A 145 8.47 17.58 5.49
C VAL A 145 9.23 16.78 4.43
N GLU A 146 8.53 16.04 3.56
CA GLU A 146 9.15 15.23 2.50
C GLU A 146 9.91 16.08 1.47
N VAL A 147 9.29 17.14 0.94
CA VAL A 147 9.93 17.96 -0.12
C VAL A 147 11.10 18.78 0.40
N THR A 148 11.27 18.92 1.72
CA THR A 148 12.40 19.65 2.32
C THR A 148 13.49 18.72 2.85
N GLU A 149 13.31 17.40 2.74
CA GLU A 149 14.27 16.42 3.22
C GLU A 149 15.62 16.55 2.51
N GLY A 150 16.69 16.67 3.30
CA GLY A 150 18.06 16.85 2.78
C GLY A 150 18.35 18.22 2.16
N GLN A 151 17.40 19.18 2.20
CA GLN A 151 17.53 20.49 1.55
C GLN A 151 18.09 21.59 2.46
N GLY A 152 18.42 21.29 3.72
CA GLY A 152 18.98 22.27 4.66
C GLY A 152 18.00 23.35 5.12
N HIS A 153 16.69 23.07 5.07
CA HIS A 153 15.62 24.00 5.45
C HIS A 153 14.86 23.57 6.72
N ASP A 154 15.46 22.70 7.54
CA ASP A 154 14.79 22.12 8.71
C ASP A 154 14.34 23.16 9.73
N ASP A 155 15.16 24.18 10.02
CA ASP A 155 14.78 25.24 10.95
C ASP A 155 13.57 26.05 10.46
N LEU A 156 13.48 26.31 9.15
CA LEU A 156 12.33 27.00 8.56
C LEU A 156 11.06 26.13 8.64
N VAL A 157 11.18 24.83 8.34
CA VAL A 157 10.07 23.89 8.45
C VAL A 157 9.60 23.77 9.90
N LEU A 158 10.53 23.72 10.86
CA LEU A 158 10.22 23.70 12.29
C LEU A 158 9.51 24.98 12.71
N GLU A 159 9.94 26.16 12.27
CA GLU A 159 9.25 27.42 12.56
C GLU A 159 7.80 27.39 12.08
N VAL A 160 7.59 26.97 10.82
CA VAL A 160 6.26 26.89 10.21
C VAL A 160 5.36 25.90 10.95
N LEU A 161 5.84 24.67 11.18
CA LEU A 161 5.07 23.64 11.88
C LEU A 161 4.82 24.01 13.35
N THR A 162 5.78 24.63 14.04
CA THR A 162 5.60 25.09 15.42
C THR A 162 4.50 26.14 15.50
N ARG A 163 4.51 27.13 14.60
CA ARG A 163 3.45 28.14 14.51
C ARG A 163 2.08 27.52 14.21
N GLU A 164 2.03 26.52 13.33
CA GLU A 164 0.80 25.77 13.08
C GLU A 164 0.32 25.03 14.32
N ALA A 165 1.22 24.36 15.06
CA ALA A 165 0.87 23.72 16.32
C ALA A 165 0.34 24.73 17.36
N GLU A 166 0.99 25.89 17.52
CA GLU A 166 0.59 26.99 18.40
C GLU A 166 -0.80 27.54 18.05
N ARG A 167 -1.12 27.71 16.76
CA ARG A 167 -2.46 28.13 16.30
C ARG A 167 -3.55 27.12 16.66
N MET A 168 -3.18 25.85 16.82
CA MET A 168 -4.07 24.77 17.21
C MET A 168 -4.19 24.61 18.73
N GLU A 169 -3.50 25.44 19.54
CA GLU A 169 -3.75 25.46 20.98
C GLU A 169 -5.19 25.91 21.25
N PRO A 170 -6.02 25.07 21.90
CA PRO A 170 -7.34 25.50 22.28
C PRO A 170 -7.22 26.64 23.29
N VAL A 171 -7.95 27.73 23.06
CA VAL A 171 -8.39 28.58 24.16
C VAL A 171 -9.19 27.68 25.10
N GLU A 172 -8.74 27.50 26.34
CA GLU A 172 -9.42 26.73 27.37
C GLU A 172 -10.88 27.24 27.50
N SER A 173 -11.83 26.59 26.82
CA SER A 173 -13.31 26.78 26.82
C SER A 173 -13.99 27.06 25.47
N ALA A 174 -13.29 27.17 24.34
CA ALA A 174 -14.00 27.38 23.07
C ALA A 174 -14.63 26.07 22.57
N ALA A 175 -15.95 25.96 22.71
CA ALA A 175 -16.77 25.01 21.96
C ALA A 175 -16.46 25.15 20.46
N CYS A 176 -16.36 24.03 19.72
CA CYS A 176 -16.19 24.08 18.27
C CYS A 176 -17.34 24.91 17.67
N GLU A 177 -17.03 26.02 16.99
CA GLU A 177 -18.06 26.93 16.41
C GLU A 177 -19.05 26.21 15.48
N ARG A 178 -18.64 25.06 14.93
CA ARG A 178 -19.45 24.22 14.04
C ARG A 178 -20.43 23.29 14.76
N CYS A 179 -20.15 22.87 15.99
CA CYS A 179 -20.97 21.87 16.68
C CYS A 179 -21.24 22.13 18.17
N GLY A 180 -20.77 23.24 18.74
CA GLY A 180 -21.09 23.65 20.12
C GLY A 180 -20.47 22.78 21.23
N GLU A 181 -19.65 21.79 20.88
CA GLU A 181 -19.00 20.85 21.81
C GLU A 181 -17.49 20.73 21.55
N SER A 182 -16.75 20.06 22.44
CA SER A 182 -15.33 19.75 22.22
C SER A 182 -15.18 18.70 21.11
N CYS A 183 -14.96 19.14 19.87
CA CYS A 183 -14.94 18.23 18.73
C CYS A 183 -13.62 17.44 18.61
N TRP A 184 -13.72 16.26 18.00
CA TRP A 184 -12.61 15.35 17.71
C TRP A 184 -11.64 15.89 16.65
N THR A 185 -12.09 16.73 15.72
CA THR A 185 -11.30 17.10 14.53
C THR A 185 -10.16 18.06 14.84
N GLY A 186 -10.34 19.03 15.73
CA GLY A 186 -9.28 20.01 16.07
C GLY A 186 -8.14 19.44 16.94
N ARG A 187 -8.43 18.45 17.80
CA ARG A 187 -7.41 17.83 18.68
C ARG A 187 -6.52 16.86 17.91
N THR A 188 -7.10 16.05 17.04
CA THR A 188 -6.38 15.05 16.21
C THR A 188 -5.36 15.72 15.29
N ASP A 189 -5.60 16.98 14.94
CA ASP A 189 -4.78 17.75 14.01
C ASP A 189 -3.44 18.20 14.62
N ARG A 190 -3.42 18.74 15.85
CA ARG A 190 -2.18 19.17 16.54
C ARG A 190 -1.18 18.02 16.70
N TRP A 191 -1.64 16.84 17.06
CA TRP A 191 -0.78 15.67 17.25
C TRP A 191 -0.02 15.30 15.98
N SER A 192 -0.68 15.36 14.83
CA SER A 192 -0.02 15.11 13.54
C SER A 192 1.12 16.10 13.29
N VAL A 193 0.95 17.37 13.68
CA VAL A 193 1.99 18.39 13.58
C VAL A 193 3.16 18.10 14.51
N LEU A 194 2.90 17.72 15.76
CA LEU A 194 3.94 17.39 16.74
C LEU A 194 4.78 16.18 16.31
N LEU A 195 4.15 15.17 15.69
CA LEU A 195 4.87 14.03 15.09
C LEU A 195 5.78 14.49 13.94
N LEU A 196 5.31 15.39 13.09
CA LEU A 196 6.13 15.96 12.02
C LEU A 196 7.26 16.82 12.55
N ILE A 197 7.03 17.63 13.59
CA ILE A 197 8.07 18.39 14.31
C ILE A 197 9.12 17.44 14.86
N SER A 198 8.70 16.37 15.56
CA SER A 198 9.60 15.35 16.11
C SER A 198 10.46 14.70 15.01
N ARG A 199 9.87 14.34 13.86
CA ARG A 199 10.61 13.81 12.71
C ARG A 199 11.62 14.80 12.13
N VAL A 200 11.26 16.08 12.03
CA VAL A 200 12.18 17.12 11.54
C VAL A 200 13.31 17.39 12.55
N LEU A 201 13.03 17.33 13.85
CA LEU A 201 14.06 17.42 14.89
C LEU A 201 15.02 16.23 14.86
N GLU A 202 14.50 15.00 14.70
CA GLU A 202 15.30 13.78 14.60
C GLU A 202 16.27 13.84 13.40
N ARG A 203 15.79 14.23 12.21
CA ARG A 203 16.66 14.37 11.02
C ARG A 203 17.67 15.51 11.14
N ALA A 204 17.33 16.58 11.88
CA ALA A 204 18.25 17.69 12.17
C ALA A 204 19.29 17.34 13.26
N GLY A 205 19.26 16.12 13.81
CA GLY A 205 20.16 15.68 14.89
C GLY A 205 19.81 16.23 16.27
N ARG A 206 18.61 16.80 16.44
CA ARG A 206 18.08 17.38 17.69
C ARG A 206 17.18 16.36 18.40
N THR A 207 17.73 15.17 18.65
CA THR A 207 16.96 14.00 19.11
C THR A 207 16.36 14.17 20.50
N ASP A 208 17.08 14.81 21.43
CA ASP A 208 16.55 15.12 22.76
C ASP A 208 15.29 15.99 22.66
N GLU A 209 15.32 17.02 21.81
CA GLU A 209 14.16 17.89 21.58
C GLU A 209 13.01 17.13 20.92
N ALA A 210 13.30 16.21 20.00
CA ALA A 210 12.30 15.36 19.36
C ALA A 210 11.54 14.51 20.39
N VAL A 211 12.25 13.96 21.38
CA VAL A 211 11.68 13.19 22.49
C VAL A 211 10.90 14.11 23.43
N GLU A 212 11.45 15.25 23.82
CA GLU A 212 10.78 16.20 24.73
C GLU A 212 9.46 16.72 24.18
N VAL A 213 9.35 16.97 22.86
CA VAL A 213 8.10 17.41 22.23
C VAL A 213 6.97 16.41 22.48
N LEU A 214 7.22 15.11 22.27
CA LEU A 214 6.22 14.07 22.47
C LEU A 214 6.00 13.76 23.97
N ARG A 215 7.07 13.79 24.78
CA ARG A 215 6.99 13.59 26.24
C ARG A 215 6.15 14.67 26.91
N ALA A 216 6.41 15.95 26.59
CA ALA A 216 5.68 17.08 27.16
C ALA A 216 4.20 17.01 26.80
N GLU A 217 3.87 16.70 25.54
CA GLU A 217 2.49 16.59 25.13
C GLU A 217 1.79 15.38 25.80
N ARG A 218 2.47 14.23 25.96
CA ARG A 218 1.95 13.08 26.73
C ARG A 218 1.69 13.45 28.19
N ALA A 219 2.61 14.20 28.81
CA ALA A 219 2.48 14.65 30.20
C ALA A 219 1.27 15.56 30.45
N THR A 220 0.71 16.18 29.40
CA THR A 220 -0.53 16.96 29.53
C THR A 220 -1.76 16.10 29.81
N GLY A 221 -1.67 14.77 29.64
CA GLY A 221 -2.78 13.84 29.84
C GLY A 221 -3.94 14.04 28.87
N ARG A 222 -3.75 14.85 27.82
CA ARG A 222 -4.76 15.08 26.78
C ARG A 222 -4.98 13.79 25.99
N ARG A 223 -6.24 13.54 25.61
CA ARG A 223 -6.59 12.42 24.75
C ARG A 223 -5.91 12.58 23.38
N HIS A 224 -5.08 11.61 23.03
CA HIS A 224 -4.37 11.54 21.76
C HIS A 224 -4.99 10.48 20.81
N PRO A 225 -4.62 10.51 19.52
CA PRO A 225 -4.84 9.39 18.62
C PRO A 225 -4.31 8.08 19.21
N VAL A 226 -4.95 6.96 18.81
CA VAL A 226 -4.61 5.62 19.31
C VAL A 226 -3.16 5.23 18.99
N ASN A 227 -2.62 5.73 17.89
CA ASN A 227 -1.27 5.41 17.39
C ASN A 227 -0.15 6.31 17.95
N LEU A 228 -0.46 7.36 18.72
CA LEU A 228 0.60 8.22 19.28
C LEU A 228 1.61 7.43 20.15
N PRO A 229 1.16 6.57 21.09
CA PRO A 229 2.12 5.87 21.94
C PRO A 229 2.98 4.89 21.15
N GLU A 230 2.50 4.36 20.02
CA GLU A 230 3.31 3.55 19.10
C GLU A 230 4.46 4.38 18.50
N TYR A 231 4.17 5.58 17.95
CA TYR A 231 5.22 6.47 17.43
C TYR A 231 6.21 6.92 18.51
N TYR A 232 5.72 7.21 19.71
CA TYR A 232 6.59 7.58 20.83
C TYR A 232 7.49 6.40 21.23
N ALA A 233 6.93 5.19 21.30
CA ALA A 233 7.69 3.98 21.58
C ALA A 233 8.79 3.74 20.53
N GLU A 234 8.47 3.89 19.24
CA GLU A 234 9.45 3.75 18.16
C GLU A 234 10.55 4.80 18.24
N LEU A 235 10.22 6.04 18.59
CA LEU A 235 11.21 7.10 18.81
C LEU A 235 12.14 6.72 19.97
N LEU A 236 11.60 6.32 21.13
CA LEU A 236 12.40 5.90 22.28
C LEU A 236 13.33 4.73 21.92
N ALA A 237 12.84 3.75 21.15
CA ALA A 237 13.65 2.63 20.67
C ALA A 237 14.81 3.09 19.79
N ARG A 238 14.56 3.96 18.81
CA ARG A 238 15.62 4.52 17.94
C ARG A 238 16.67 5.32 18.72
N GLN A 239 16.27 5.98 19.81
CA GLN A 239 17.17 6.73 20.69
C GLN A 239 17.83 5.86 21.78
N GLY A 240 17.55 4.56 21.83
CA GLY A 240 18.11 3.64 22.83
C GLY A 240 17.62 3.89 24.26
N LEU A 241 16.49 4.58 24.42
CA LEU A 241 15.88 4.91 25.72
C LEU A 241 15.03 3.73 26.24
N ILE A 242 15.68 2.57 26.41
CA ILE A 242 15.04 1.28 26.70
C ILE A 242 14.26 1.30 28.02
N GLU A 243 14.79 1.93 29.06
CA GLU A 243 14.13 1.96 30.37
C GLU A 243 12.87 2.83 30.37
N GLU A 244 12.88 3.96 29.64
CA GLU A 244 11.68 4.79 29.45
C GLU A 244 10.64 4.08 28.58
N LEU A 245 11.09 3.35 27.56
CA LEU A 245 10.24 2.50 26.73
C LEU A 245 9.62 1.35 27.54
N GLY A 246 10.37 0.75 28.47
CA GLY A 246 9.84 -0.25 29.40
C GLY A 246 8.76 0.30 30.33
N ALA A 247 8.95 1.52 30.87
CA ALA A 247 7.92 2.21 31.63
C ALA A 247 6.68 2.51 30.78
N LEU A 248 6.88 2.94 29.52
CA LEU A 248 5.79 3.15 28.57
C LEU A 248 5.02 1.85 28.28
N ALA A 249 5.71 0.72 28.08
CA ALA A 249 5.07 -0.59 27.87
C ALA A 249 4.28 -1.08 29.08
N ALA A 250 4.73 -0.76 30.31
CA ALA A 250 3.97 -1.07 31.52
C ALA A 250 2.67 -0.24 31.64
N GLU A 251 2.67 0.99 31.13
CA GLU A 251 1.49 1.88 31.14
C GLU A 251 0.54 1.65 29.96
N ASP A 252 1.07 1.45 28.77
CA ASP A 252 0.33 1.21 27.52
C ASP A 252 0.93 0.02 26.75
N HIS A 253 0.63 -1.15 27.29
CA HIS A 253 1.03 -2.45 26.77
C HIS A 253 0.75 -2.61 25.27
N ARG A 254 -0.45 -2.26 24.80
CA ARG A 254 -0.89 -2.52 23.42
C ARG A 254 -0.04 -1.79 22.39
N SER A 255 0.40 -0.59 22.73
CA SER A 255 1.12 0.28 21.81
C SER A 255 2.62 0.05 21.83
N ALA A 256 3.20 -0.26 23.01
CA ALA A 256 4.64 -0.23 23.20
C ALA A 256 5.32 -1.58 23.42
N LEU A 257 4.60 -2.67 23.75
CA LEU A 257 5.24 -3.94 24.12
C LEU A 257 6.09 -4.53 22.99
N ASP A 258 5.58 -4.63 21.76
CA ASP A 258 6.32 -5.18 20.62
C ASP A 258 7.61 -4.38 20.35
N VAL A 259 7.50 -3.05 20.41
CA VAL A 259 8.63 -2.13 20.22
C VAL A 259 9.65 -2.27 21.35
N TYR A 260 9.19 -2.41 22.59
CA TYR A 260 10.05 -2.65 23.76
C TYR A 260 10.81 -3.97 23.66
N ALA A 261 10.11 -5.05 23.35
CA ALA A 261 10.73 -6.36 23.17
C ALA A 261 11.75 -6.34 22.02
N LYS A 262 11.44 -5.63 20.92
CA LYS A 262 12.38 -5.46 19.81
C LYS A 262 13.63 -4.67 20.22
N ALA A 263 13.46 -3.57 20.96
CA ALA A 263 14.58 -2.77 21.46
C ALA A 263 15.47 -3.56 22.43
N LEU A 264 14.88 -4.40 23.30
CA LEU A 264 15.62 -5.33 24.16
C LEU A 264 16.45 -6.32 23.33
N GLU A 265 15.84 -6.94 22.32
CA GLU A 265 16.53 -7.87 21.42
C GLU A 265 17.72 -7.19 20.71
N ASP A 266 17.51 -6.00 20.14
CA ASP A 266 18.55 -5.24 19.43
C ASP A 266 19.70 -4.82 20.36
N ALA A 267 19.42 -4.63 21.65
CA ALA A 267 20.42 -4.39 22.69
C ALA A 267 21.10 -5.69 23.21
N GLY A 268 20.83 -6.85 22.61
CA GLY A 268 21.39 -8.14 23.00
C GLY A 268 20.70 -8.79 24.21
N ARG A 269 19.56 -8.27 24.66
CA ARG A 269 18.76 -8.76 25.81
C ARG A 269 17.61 -9.67 25.34
N ALA A 270 17.88 -10.58 24.40
CA ALA A 270 16.85 -11.40 23.75
C ALA A 270 16.05 -12.32 24.71
N ALA A 271 16.70 -12.86 25.74
CA ALA A 271 16.02 -13.68 26.75
C ALA A 271 15.00 -12.86 27.56
N GLU A 272 15.34 -11.61 27.88
CA GLU A 272 14.43 -10.70 28.56
C GLU A 272 13.27 -10.32 27.64
N ALA A 273 13.54 -10.00 26.37
CA ALA A 273 12.50 -9.73 25.38
C ALA A 273 11.46 -10.87 25.32
N GLU A 274 11.92 -12.13 25.31
CA GLU A 274 11.01 -13.28 25.34
C GLU A 274 10.20 -13.34 26.64
N THR A 275 10.83 -13.12 27.80
CA THR A 275 10.12 -13.09 29.09
C THR A 275 9.00 -12.05 29.09
N VAL A 276 9.29 -10.81 28.70
CA VAL A 276 8.26 -9.74 28.72
C VAL A 276 7.11 -10.07 27.75
N LEU A 277 7.41 -10.63 26.58
CA LEU A 277 6.36 -11.03 25.62
C LEU A 277 5.49 -12.17 26.14
N ARG A 278 6.08 -13.18 26.78
CA ARG A 278 5.31 -14.29 27.39
C ARG A 278 4.43 -13.80 28.53
N GLU A 279 4.97 -12.98 29.42
CA GLU A 279 4.19 -12.34 30.50
C GLU A 279 3.06 -11.46 29.92
N GLY A 280 3.34 -10.74 28.83
CA GLY A 280 2.35 -9.95 28.11
C GLY A 280 1.18 -10.79 27.57
N ILE A 281 1.49 -11.92 26.93
CA ILE A 281 0.50 -12.90 26.45
C ILE A 281 -0.29 -13.50 27.61
N GLU A 282 0.37 -13.87 28.71
CA GLU A 282 -0.32 -14.42 29.89
C GLU A 282 -1.29 -13.41 30.53
N ALA A 283 -0.91 -12.13 30.56
CA ALA A 283 -1.71 -11.08 31.18
C ALA A 283 -2.88 -10.59 30.31
N HIS A 284 -2.70 -10.52 28.99
CA HIS A 284 -3.66 -9.84 28.09
C HIS A 284 -4.17 -10.72 26.94
N ASP A 285 -3.44 -11.78 26.60
CA ASP A 285 -3.70 -12.71 25.49
C ASP A 285 -4.05 -12.01 24.16
N HIS A 286 -3.35 -10.92 23.84
CA HIS A 286 -3.63 -10.15 22.63
C HIS A 286 -2.88 -10.73 21.42
N PRO A 287 -3.52 -10.87 20.23
CA PRO A 287 -2.84 -11.41 19.05
C PRO A 287 -1.57 -10.65 18.64
N LYS A 288 -1.53 -9.33 18.81
CA LYS A 288 -0.33 -8.51 18.56
C LYS A 288 0.90 -8.99 19.37
N ASP A 289 0.70 -9.43 20.61
CA ASP A 289 1.78 -9.91 21.48
C ASP A 289 2.29 -11.27 21.02
N ARG A 290 1.36 -12.15 20.61
CA ARG A 290 1.69 -13.43 19.97
C ARG A 290 2.49 -13.21 18.69
N ALA A 291 2.09 -12.25 17.85
CA ALA A 291 2.83 -11.90 16.65
C ALA A 291 4.26 -11.38 16.97
N ALA A 292 4.40 -10.55 17.99
CA ALA A 292 5.72 -10.09 18.43
C ALA A 292 6.61 -11.26 18.89
N LEU A 293 6.06 -12.19 19.67
CA LEU A 293 6.78 -13.39 20.12
C LEU A 293 7.12 -14.34 18.96
N MET A 294 6.19 -14.55 18.02
CA MET A 294 6.46 -15.32 16.80
C MET A 294 7.64 -14.74 16.02
N ARG A 295 7.67 -13.42 15.79
CA ARG A 295 8.77 -12.72 15.10
C ARG A 295 10.10 -12.92 15.82
N LEU A 296 10.12 -12.79 17.15
CA LEU A 296 11.32 -13.00 17.97
C LEU A 296 11.83 -14.45 17.84
N LEU A 297 10.95 -15.43 17.99
CA LEU A 297 11.31 -16.85 17.94
C LEU A 297 11.84 -17.26 16.55
N VAL A 298 11.24 -16.74 15.47
CA VAL A 298 11.73 -16.97 14.09
C VAL A 298 13.14 -16.42 13.91
N ARG A 299 13.44 -15.20 14.38
CA ARG A 299 14.80 -14.64 14.32
C ARG A 299 15.83 -15.46 15.10
N GLN A 300 15.39 -16.20 16.11
CA GLN A 300 16.21 -17.15 16.88
C GLN A 300 16.27 -18.56 16.27
N GLY A 301 15.64 -18.80 15.12
CA GLY A 301 15.58 -20.12 14.47
C GLY A 301 14.64 -21.12 15.15
N ARG A 302 13.74 -20.65 16.04
CA ARG A 302 12.80 -21.48 16.83
C ARG A 302 11.41 -21.52 16.19
N VAL A 303 11.35 -21.97 14.93
CA VAL A 303 10.13 -21.91 14.09
C VAL A 303 8.97 -22.71 14.70
N ASP A 304 9.22 -23.89 15.28
CA ASP A 304 8.15 -24.69 15.91
C ASP A 304 7.47 -23.96 17.06
N GLU A 305 8.25 -23.30 17.91
CA GLU A 305 7.69 -22.53 19.03
C GLU A 305 6.93 -21.30 18.55
N ALA A 306 7.36 -20.68 17.44
CA ALA A 306 6.62 -19.60 16.80
C ALA A 306 5.25 -20.10 16.30
N VAL A 307 5.21 -21.23 15.60
CA VAL A 307 3.95 -21.85 15.14
C VAL A 307 3.04 -22.15 16.34
N GLU A 308 3.54 -22.80 17.38
CA GLU A 308 2.73 -23.09 18.57
C GLU A 308 2.23 -21.81 19.29
N THR A 309 3.02 -20.73 19.26
CA THR A 309 2.60 -19.43 19.82
C THR A 309 1.41 -18.83 19.08
N GLY A 310 1.36 -18.98 17.75
CA GLY A 310 0.27 -18.48 16.91
C GLY A 310 -1.00 -19.35 16.94
N ARG A 311 -0.88 -20.63 17.30
CA ARG A 311 -1.96 -21.63 17.21
C ARG A 311 -3.34 -21.17 17.69
N PRO A 312 -3.50 -20.48 18.83
CA PRO A 312 -4.82 -20.06 19.31
C PRO A 312 -5.57 -19.07 18.40
N THR A 313 -4.89 -18.52 17.39
CA THR A 313 -5.45 -17.50 16.47
C THR A 313 -5.83 -18.06 15.10
N TYR A 314 -5.51 -19.32 14.78
CA TYR A 314 -5.63 -19.85 13.41
C TYR A 314 -7.07 -19.96 12.90
N GLU A 315 -8.03 -19.94 13.81
CA GLU A 315 -9.46 -20.02 13.49
C GLU A 315 -10.18 -18.69 13.78
N TYR A 316 -9.43 -17.58 13.90
CA TYR A 316 -10.02 -16.25 14.02
C TYR A 316 -10.52 -15.77 12.65
N TYR A 317 -11.64 -15.05 12.65
CA TYR A 317 -12.28 -14.54 11.43
C TYR A 317 -11.66 -13.23 10.92
N ASP A 318 -10.94 -12.48 11.76
CA ASP A 318 -10.45 -11.14 11.43
C ASP A 318 -8.95 -11.10 11.07
N CYS A 319 -8.40 -9.89 10.96
CA CYS A 319 -7.00 -9.64 10.60
C CYS A 319 -5.96 -10.20 11.58
N TRP A 320 -6.39 -10.85 12.67
CA TRP A 320 -5.53 -11.50 13.64
C TRP A 320 -5.36 -13.01 13.43
N ASN A 321 -5.87 -13.56 12.32
CA ASN A 321 -5.62 -14.95 11.94
C ASN A 321 -4.17 -15.16 11.46
N PHE A 322 -3.37 -15.88 12.25
CA PHE A 322 -1.96 -16.16 11.91
C PHE A 322 -1.73 -17.49 11.19
N LEU A 323 -2.78 -18.17 10.71
CA LEU A 323 -2.65 -19.45 10.01
C LEU A 323 -1.75 -19.30 8.77
N HIS A 324 -2.06 -18.36 7.88
CA HIS A 324 -1.28 -18.15 6.65
C HIS A 324 0.21 -17.90 6.97
N TRP A 325 0.49 -17.04 7.94
CA TRP A 325 1.85 -16.74 8.35
C TRP A 325 2.56 -17.98 8.91
N ALA A 326 1.89 -18.81 9.71
CA ALA A 326 2.48 -20.04 10.22
C ALA A 326 2.77 -21.07 9.11
N LEU A 327 1.92 -21.15 8.10
CA LEU A 327 2.14 -21.99 6.93
C LEU A 327 3.35 -21.49 6.13
N ASP A 328 3.45 -20.18 5.87
CA ASP A 328 4.62 -19.57 5.20
C ASP A 328 5.91 -19.86 5.96
N LEU A 329 5.93 -19.69 7.29
CA LEU A 329 7.10 -19.98 8.13
C LEU A 329 7.55 -21.43 8.00
N LEU A 330 6.63 -22.39 7.97
CA LEU A 330 6.95 -23.81 7.82
C LEU A 330 7.45 -24.13 6.41
N VAL A 331 6.92 -23.47 5.38
CA VAL A 331 7.37 -23.63 4.00
C VAL A 331 8.78 -23.06 3.80
N ASP A 332 9.03 -21.84 4.29
CA ASP A 332 10.33 -21.17 4.23
C ASP A 332 11.41 -21.94 5.01
N ASP A 333 11.03 -22.61 6.10
CA ASP A 333 11.89 -23.49 6.88
C ASP A 333 12.03 -24.91 6.26
N GLY A 334 11.49 -25.14 5.06
CA GLY A 334 11.64 -26.38 4.30
C GLY A 334 10.80 -27.56 4.81
N ARG A 335 9.72 -27.30 5.53
CA ARG A 335 8.83 -28.30 6.16
C ARG A 335 7.36 -28.19 5.70
N PRO A 336 7.08 -28.24 4.38
CA PRO A 336 5.72 -28.09 3.84
C PRO A 336 4.76 -29.20 4.27
N ASP A 337 5.24 -30.43 4.54
CA ASP A 337 4.39 -31.51 5.08
C ASP A 337 3.86 -31.19 6.49
N ARG A 338 4.63 -30.45 7.29
CA ARG A 338 4.18 -29.99 8.62
C ARG A 338 3.11 -28.91 8.47
N ALA A 339 3.22 -28.06 7.44
CA ALA A 339 2.21 -27.06 7.12
C ALA A 339 0.90 -27.74 6.67
N LEU A 340 0.96 -28.78 5.84
CA LEU A 340 -0.20 -29.60 5.49
C LEU A 340 -0.86 -30.22 6.73
N ALA A 341 -0.07 -30.83 7.61
CA ALA A 341 -0.60 -31.42 8.85
C ALA A 341 -1.23 -30.37 9.78
N LEU A 342 -0.76 -29.12 9.73
CA LEU A 342 -1.36 -28.02 10.48
C LEU A 342 -2.73 -27.64 9.91
N LEU A 343 -2.81 -27.51 8.59
CA LEU A 343 -4.06 -27.20 7.87
C LEU A 343 -5.11 -28.31 8.05
N GLU A 344 -4.69 -29.58 8.03
CA GLU A 344 -5.55 -30.75 8.26
C GLU A 344 -6.00 -30.89 9.73
N GLY A 345 -5.38 -30.14 10.64
CA GLY A 345 -5.71 -30.15 12.07
C GLY A 345 -6.68 -29.04 12.49
N LEU A 346 -7.21 -28.26 11.55
CA LEU A 346 -8.25 -27.26 11.82
C LEU A 346 -9.58 -27.94 12.20
N THR A 347 -10.42 -27.24 12.95
CA THR A 347 -11.74 -27.74 13.34
C THR A 347 -12.69 -27.88 12.14
N ASP A 348 -13.58 -28.88 12.20
CA ASP A 348 -14.58 -29.10 11.16
C ASP A 348 -15.48 -27.87 10.94
N GLU A 349 -15.83 -27.16 12.02
CA GLU A 349 -16.62 -25.91 11.97
C GLU A 349 -15.92 -24.83 11.13
N TYR A 350 -14.63 -24.59 11.37
CA TYR A 350 -13.87 -23.61 10.60
C TYR A 350 -13.72 -24.03 9.13
N VAL A 351 -13.49 -25.32 8.88
CA VAL A 351 -13.36 -25.85 7.51
C VAL A 351 -14.67 -25.73 6.74
N GLU A 352 -15.82 -25.96 7.37
CA GLU A 352 -17.13 -25.80 6.73
C GLU A 352 -17.43 -24.33 6.41
N GLU A 353 -17.08 -23.39 7.29
CA GLU A 353 -17.30 -21.95 7.06
C GLU A 353 -16.34 -21.34 6.03
N HIS A 354 -15.14 -21.92 5.87
CA HIS A 354 -14.05 -21.37 5.06
C HIS A 354 -13.50 -22.36 4.03
N GLU A 355 -14.38 -23.21 3.50
CA GLU A 355 -14.00 -24.35 2.65
C GLU A 355 -13.10 -23.95 1.47
N ASP A 356 -13.43 -22.87 0.75
CA ASP A 356 -12.66 -22.42 -0.41
C ASP A 356 -11.26 -21.92 -0.03
N GLN A 357 -11.14 -21.18 1.09
CA GLN A 357 -9.86 -20.70 1.59
C GLN A 357 -8.96 -21.87 2.01
N VAL A 358 -9.51 -22.84 2.74
CA VAL A 358 -8.78 -24.04 3.18
C VAL A 358 -8.33 -24.86 1.97
N ARG A 359 -9.18 -25.03 0.95
CA ARG A 359 -8.84 -25.72 -0.31
C ARG A 359 -7.73 -24.99 -1.07
N HIS A 360 -7.79 -23.67 -1.20
CA HIS A 360 -6.73 -22.89 -1.85
C HIS A 360 -5.38 -23.07 -1.14
N LEU A 361 -5.36 -22.99 0.20
CA LEU A 361 -4.15 -23.23 0.99
C LEU A 361 -3.64 -24.66 0.81
N ARG A 362 -4.54 -25.65 0.79
CA ARG A 362 -4.18 -27.05 0.58
C ARG A 362 -3.52 -27.27 -0.78
N LEU A 363 -4.12 -26.76 -1.86
CA LEU A 363 -3.57 -26.91 -3.22
C LEU A 363 -2.20 -26.24 -3.34
N TRP A 364 -2.03 -25.04 -2.77
CA TRP A 364 -0.73 -24.38 -2.70
C TRP A 364 0.30 -25.24 -1.94
N LEU A 365 -0.06 -25.74 -0.77
CA LEU A 365 0.79 -26.58 0.09
C LEU A 365 1.19 -27.91 -0.58
N LEU A 366 0.28 -28.56 -1.29
CA LEU A 366 0.59 -29.76 -2.08
C LEU A 366 1.64 -29.47 -3.15
N GLY A 367 1.56 -28.30 -3.80
CA GLY A 367 2.57 -27.85 -4.76
C GLY A 367 3.95 -27.66 -4.14
N VAL A 368 4.04 -26.92 -3.04
CA VAL A 368 5.34 -26.66 -2.36
C VAL A 368 5.90 -27.91 -1.66
N ALA A 369 5.06 -28.86 -1.26
CA ALA A 369 5.47 -30.17 -0.76
C ALA A 369 5.98 -31.14 -1.85
N GLY A 370 5.99 -30.73 -3.12
CA GLY A 370 6.35 -31.60 -4.24
C GLY A 370 5.31 -32.68 -4.55
N ARG A 371 4.09 -32.56 -3.99
CA ARG A 371 2.93 -33.43 -4.23
C ARG A 371 2.05 -32.90 -5.37
N CYS A 372 2.68 -32.29 -6.38
CA CYS A 372 1.98 -31.63 -7.50
C CYS A 372 0.97 -32.54 -8.20
N LYS A 373 1.27 -33.83 -8.36
CA LYS A 373 0.35 -34.79 -9.00
C LYS A 373 -0.97 -34.96 -8.25
N GLU A 374 -0.92 -34.96 -6.91
CA GLU A 374 -2.10 -35.03 -6.06
C GLU A 374 -2.88 -33.72 -6.14
N GLY A 375 -2.19 -32.58 -5.99
CA GLY A 375 -2.80 -31.26 -6.12
C GLY A 375 -3.45 -31.05 -7.49
N ILE A 376 -2.83 -31.48 -8.58
CA ILE A 376 -3.37 -31.40 -9.94
C ILE A 376 -4.65 -32.24 -10.05
N ALA A 377 -4.66 -33.47 -9.51
CA ALA A 377 -5.85 -34.32 -9.54
C ALA A 377 -7.01 -33.70 -8.74
N GLU A 378 -6.71 -33.14 -7.57
CA GLU A 378 -7.68 -32.47 -6.70
C GLU A 378 -8.24 -31.21 -7.38
N ALA A 379 -7.38 -30.31 -7.87
CA ALA A 379 -7.78 -29.10 -8.56
C ALA A 379 -8.56 -29.38 -9.86
N THR A 380 -8.20 -30.45 -10.59
CA THR A 380 -8.95 -30.86 -11.79
C THR A 380 -10.37 -31.30 -11.42
N ALA A 381 -10.52 -32.11 -10.37
CA ALA A 381 -11.83 -32.57 -9.91
C ALA A 381 -12.70 -31.42 -9.37
N LEU A 382 -12.09 -30.39 -8.78
CA LEU A 382 -12.77 -29.17 -8.38
C LEU A 382 -13.23 -28.38 -9.62
N ASN A 383 -12.35 -28.18 -10.61
CA ASN A 383 -12.70 -27.52 -11.87
C ASN A 383 -13.81 -28.25 -12.67
N ASP A 384 -13.90 -29.58 -12.58
CA ASP A 384 -15.01 -30.33 -13.18
C ASP A 384 -16.38 -29.97 -12.57
N ARG A 385 -16.40 -29.53 -11.30
CA ARG A 385 -17.61 -29.09 -10.59
C ARG A 385 -17.85 -27.59 -10.74
N GLU A 386 -16.77 -26.81 -10.69
CA GLU A 386 -16.75 -25.35 -10.69
C GLU A 386 -15.79 -24.86 -11.79
N PRO A 387 -16.23 -24.90 -13.07
CA PRO A 387 -15.36 -24.58 -14.19
C PRO A 387 -14.79 -23.17 -14.10
N GLY A 388 -13.45 -23.09 -14.09
CA GLY A 388 -12.70 -21.84 -14.15
C GLY A 388 -12.26 -21.31 -12.78
N GLU A 389 -12.94 -21.65 -11.70
CA GLU A 389 -12.66 -21.10 -10.36
C GLU A 389 -11.26 -21.50 -9.87
N TRP A 390 -10.85 -22.74 -10.15
CA TRP A 390 -9.59 -23.31 -9.66
C TRP A 390 -8.46 -23.24 -10.69
N ASP A 391 -8.66 -22.55 -11.82
CA ASP A 391 -7.67 -22.47 -12.91
C ASP A 391 -6.34 -21.87 -12.47
N THR A 392 -6.37 -20.87 -11.59
CA THR A 392 -5.15 -20.24 -11.07
C THR A 392 -4.35 -21.18 -10.17
N ALA A 393 -5.03 -21.91 -9.28
CA ALA A 393 -4.41 -22.91 -8.42
C ALA A 393 -3.86 -24.08 -9.25
N LEU A 394 -4.63 -24.58 -10.22
CA LEU A 394 -4.22 -25.64 -11.14
C LEU A 394 -3.02 -25.20 -11.98
N ALA A 395 -3.02 -23.99 -12.53
CA ALA A 395 -1.89 -23.44 -13.27
C ALA A 395 -0.63 -23.34 -12.41
N GLY A 396 -0.75 -22.86 -11.17
CA GLY A 396 0.37 -22.78 -10.22
C GLY A 396 0.93 -24.16 -9.82
N LEU A 397 0.10 -25.20 -9.82
CA LEU A 397 0.51 -26.59 -9.61
C LEU A 397 1.20 -27.19 -10.85
N LEU A 398 0.63 -26.97 -12.04
CA LEU A 398 1.21 -27.38 -13.32
C LEU A 398 2.58 -26.75 -13.54
N GLU A 399 2.73 -25.46 -13.22
CA GLU A 399 4.00 -24.75 -13.27
C GLU A 399 5.07 -25.43 -12.39
N ARG A 400 4.73 -25.74 -11.12
CA ARG A 400 5.64 -26.39 -10.19
C ARG A 400 5.97 -27.83 -10.58
N ASP A 401 5.07 -28.53 -11.27
CA ASP A 401 5.30 -29.86 -11.86
C ASP A 401 6.18 -29.80 -13.13
N GLY A 402 6.58 -28.61 -13.58
CA GLY A 402 7.38 -28.40 -14.79
C GLY A 402 6.57 -28.39 -16.09
N ARG A 403 5.24 -28.34 -16.00
CA ARG A 403 4.29 -28.31 -17.14
C ARG A 403 3.90 -26.88 -17.48
N THR A 404 4.88 -25.99 -17.60
CA THR A 404 4.70 -24.54 -17.78
C THR A 404 3.82 -24.18 -18.98
N GLU A 405 3.99 -24.82 -20.14
CA GLU A 405 3.17 -24.51 -21.32
C GLU A 405 1.70 -24.90 -21.14
N GLU A 406 1.42 -25.97 -20.38
CA GLU A 406 0.04 -26.36 -20.05
C GLU A 406 -0.59 -25.37 -19.07
N ALA A 407 0.18 -24.91 -18.08
CA ALA A 407 -0.25 -23.86 -17.16
C ALA A 407 -0.60 -22.56 -17.90
N LEU A 408 0.28 -22.13 -18.83
CA LEU A 408 0.06 -20.94 -19.63
C LEU A 408 -1.13 -21.11 -20.60
N ALA A 409 -1.30 -22.29 -21.20
CA ALA A 409 -2.46 -22.57 -22.05
C ALA A 409 -3.77 -22.49 -21.27
N LEU A 410 -3.81 -23.07 -20.06
CA LEU A 410 -4.95 -23.01 -19.16
C LEU A 410 -5.30 -21.56 -18.82
N LEU A 411 -4.32 -20.77 -18.36
CA LEU A 411 -4.54 -19.37 -18.02
C LEU A 411 -5.01 -18.55 -19.22
N ARG A 412 -4.49 -18.79 -20.43
CA ARG A 412 -4.96 -18.09 -21.65
C ARG A 412 -6.41 -18.41 -22.01
N SER A 413 -6.90 -19.60 -21.68
CA SER A 413 -8.29 -20.01 -21.92
C SER A 413 -9.25 -19.70 -20.78
N SER A 414 -8.73 -19.32 -19.61
CA SER A 414 -9.51 -19.13 -18.40
C SER A 414 -10.30 -17.83 -18.45
N THR A 415 -11.52 -17.86 -17.91
CA THR A 415 -12.38 -16.68 -17.72
C THR A 415 -12.27 -16.09 -16.32
N HIS A 416 -11.45 -16.68 -15.44
CA HIS A 416 -11.33 -16.26 -14.06
C HIS A 416 -10.67 -14.88 -13.95
N TYR A 417 -11.20 -14.01 -13.09
CA TYR A 417 -10.78 -12.60 -13.06
C TYR A 417 -9.33 -12.41 -12.60
N LEU A 418 -8.78 -13.33 -11.78
CA LEU A 418 -7.38 -13.28 -11.31
C LEU A 418 -6.35 -13.55 -12.42
N VAL A 419 -6.76 -14.18 -13.53
CA VAL A 419 -5.88 -14.50 -14.67
C VAL A 419 -5.17 -13.27 -15.22
N ARG A 420 -5.81 -12.10 -15.13
CA ARG A 420 -5.25 -10.81 -15.56
C ARG A 420 -3.96 -10.42 -14.82
N HIS A 421 -3.71 -11.01 -13.66
CA HIS A 421 -2.48 -10.82 -12.88
C HIS A 421 -1.57 -12.05 -12.97
N GLU A 422 -2.13 -13.25 -12.86
CA GLU A 422 -1.36 -14.50 -12.83
C GLU A 422 -0.66 -14.83 -14.16
N LEU A 423 -1.31 -14.60 -15.31
CA LEU A 423 -0.72 -14.91 -16.61
C LEU A 423 0.52 -14.03 -16.91
N PRO A 424 0.44 -12.68 -16.80
CA PRO A 424 1.62 -11.83 -16.95
C PRO A 424 2.74 -12.18 -15.95
N ASP A 425 2.42 -12.39 -14.67
CA ASP A 425 3.40 -12.69 -13.64
C ASP A 425 4.11 -14.04 -13.90
N MET A 426 3.38 -15.07 -14.34
CA MET A 426 3.96 -16.36 -14.74
C MET A 426 4.85 -16.21 -15.99
N LEU A 427 4.40 -15.50 -17.02
CA LEU A 427 5.21 -15.25 -18.22
C LEU A 427 6.54 -14.56 -17.89
N ILE A 428 6.53 -13.60 -16.96
CA ILE A 428 7.75 -12.94 -16.50
C ILE A 428 8.68 -13.90 -15.75
N ARG A 429 8.17 -14.70 -14.81
CA ARG A 429 8.97 -15.68 -14.07
C ARG A 429 9.69 -16.66 -15.00
N HIS A 430 9.11 -16.96 -16.16
CA HIS A 430 9.71 -17.82 -17.19
C HIS A 430 10.43 -17.07 -18.31
N GLY A 431 10.80 -15.80 -18.10
CA GLY A 431 11.65 -15.04 -19.02
C GLY A 431 10.96 -14.62 -20.32
N ARG A 432 9.62 -14.47 -20.32
CA ARG A 432 8.81 -14.05 -21.47
C ARG A 432 8.13 -12.68 -21.24
N PRO A 433 8.87 -11.61 -20.90
CA PRO A 433 8.29 -10.31 -20.54
C PRO A 433 7.54 -9.64 -21.71
N ALA A 434 7.94 -9.87 -22.95
CA ALA A 434 7.23 -9.35 -24.12
C ALA A 434 5.83 -9.99 -24.26
N GLU A 435 5.73 -11.31 -24.09
CA GLU A 435 4.42 -11.97 -24.09
C GLU A 435 3.57 -11.58 -22.88
N ALA A 436 4.21 -11.37 -21.72
CA ALA A 436 3.50 -10.88 -20.54
C ALA A 436 2.82 -9.54 -20.84
N LEU A 437 3.55 -8.61 -21.45
CA LEU A 437 3.02 -7.31 -21.88
C LEU A 437 1.90 -7.46 -22.92
N ASP A 438 2.07 -8.32 -23.91
CA ASP A 438 1.08 -8.56 -24.96
C ASP A 438 -0.21 -9.21 -24.42
N SER A 439 -0.12 -9.98 -23.32
CA SER A 439 -1.28 -10.60 -22.66
C SER A 439 -2.14 -9.63 -21.86
N ILE A 440 -1.62 -8.45 -21.54
CA ILE A 440 -2.37 -7.41 -20.81
C ILE A 440 -3.33 -6.74 -21.81
N PRO A 441 -4.63 -6.61 -21.50
CA PRO A 441 -5.56 -5.89 -22.35
C PRO A 441 -5.15 -4.42 -22.56
N THR A 442 -5.39 -3.89 -23.74
CA THR A 442 -5.21 -2.45 -24.02
C THR A 442 -6.21 -1.61 -23.23
N ILE A 443 -5.96 -0.31 -23.12
CA ILE A 443 -6.88 0.63 -22.46
C ILE A 443 -8.26 0.58 -23.12
N ALA A 444 -8.30 0.57 -24.46
CA ALA A 444 -9.53 0.48 -25.24
C ALA A 444 -10.32 -0.81 -24.96
N GLU A 445 -9.64 -1.95 -24.92
CA GLU A 445 -10.28 -3.25 -24.60
C GLU A 445 -10.81 -3.29 -23.17
N THR A 446 -10.03 -2.78 -22.22
CA THR A 446 -10.42 -2.75 -20.81
C THR A 446 -11.64 -1.85 -20.59
N ARG A 447 -11.66 -0.66 -21.22
CA ARG A 447 -12.78 0.27 -21.16
C ARG A 447 -14.04 -0.32 -21.80
N ALA A 448 -13.91 -0.92 -22.98
CA ALA A 448 -15.03 -1.59 -23.64
C ALA A 448 -15.59 -2.75 -22.80
N ALA A 449 -14.72 -3.47 -22.07
CA ALA A 449 -15.16 -4.52 -21.14
C ALA A 449 -15.87 -3.96 -19.90
N ALA A 450 -15.38 -2.85 -19.33
CA ALA A 450 -16.04 -2.16 -18.22
C ALA A 450 -17.44 -1.63 -18.62
N GLU A 451 -17.53 -0.96 -19.76
CA GLU A 451 -18.80 -0.44 -20.31
C GLU A 451 -19.79 -1.56 -20.67
N ARG A 452 -19.31 -2.77 -21.01
CA ARG A 452 -20.18 -3.95 -21.18
C ARG A 452 -20.73 -4.42 -19.83
N ARG A 453 -19.86 -4.57 -18.81
CA ARG A 453 -20.29 -5.00 -17.47
C ARG A 453 -21.25 -4.02 -16.82
N GLU A 454 -21.03 -2.72 -17.00
CA GLU A 454 -21.95 -1.69 -16.49
C GLU A 454 -23.34 -1.81 -17.14
N ARG A 455 -23.40 -2.07 -18.45
CA ARG A 455 -24.67 -2.32 -19.16
C ARG A 455 -25.34 -3.60 -18.68
N GLU A 456 -24.61 -4.70 -18.59
CA GLU A 456 -25.13 -5.98 -18.08
C GLU A 456 -25.65 -5.83 -16.64
N THR A 457 -24.94 -5.10 -15.78
CA THR A 457 -25.37 -4.82 -14.40
C THR A 457 -26.61 -3.92 -14.36
N ALA A 458 -26.70 -2.93 -15.26
CA ALA A 458 -27.87 -2.06 -15.36
C ALA A 458 -29.11 -2.83 -15.84
N GLU A 459 -28.95 -3.68 -16.86
CA GLU A 459 -30.00 -4.57 -17.38
C GLU A 459 -30.45 -5.58 -16.33
N GLN A 460 -29.52 -6.13 -15.55
CA GLN A 460 -29.84 -7.05 -14.46
C GLN A 460 -30.57 -6.35 -13.31
N ARG A 461 -30.17 -5.11 -12.95
CA ARG A 461 -30.91 -4.29 -11.97
C ARG A 461 -32.32 -3.94 -12.45
N GLU A 462 -32.52 -3.72 -13.75
CA GLU A 462 -33.84 -3.46 -14.33
C GLU A 462 -34.73 -4.71 -14.33
N GLN A 463 -34.13 -5.90 -14.54
CA GLN A 463 -34.83 -7.19 -14.46
C GLN A 463 -35.17 -7.60 -13.01
N ASP A 464 -34.29 -7.25 -12.06
CA ASP A 464 -34.45 -7.55 -10.64
C ASP A 464 -35.24 -6.46 -9.87
N ASP A 465 -35.69 -5.39 -10.53
CA ASP A 465 -36.55 -4.36 -9.92
C ASP A 465 -38.03 -4.81 -9.93
N PRO A 466 -38.60 -5.19 -8.77
CA PRO A 466 -40.00 -5.64 -8.69
C PRO A 466 -41.02 -4.53 -8.97
N TRP A 467 -40.58 -3.28 -9.18
CA TRP A 467 -41.44 -2.13 -9.49
C TRP A 467 -41.39 -1.69 -10.96
N ALA A 468 -40.59 -2.34 -11.81
CA ALA A 468 -40.53 -2.07 -13.25
C ALA A 468 -41.71 -2.72 -14.01
N VAL A 469 -42.95 -2.40 -13.63
CA VAL A 469 -44.14 -2.79 -14.42
C VAL A 469 -44.54 -1.62 -15.32
N THR A 470 -44.19 -1.72 -16.61
CA THR A 470 -44.78 -0.93 -17.70
C THR A 470 -46.19 -1.44 -18.03
N GLY A 471 -47.09 -1.39 -17.04
CA GLY A 471 -48.49 -1.72 -17.20
C GLY A 471 -49.31 -0.46 -17.00
N GLU A 472 -49.98 -0.01 -18.08
CA GLU A 472 -50.99 1.05 -18.02
C GLU A 472 -52.00 0.76 -16.91
N PHE A 473 -51.93 1.51 -15.81
CA PHE A 473 -53.01 1.55 -14.82
C PHE A 473 -54.22 2.23 -15.47
N THR A 474 -55.09 1.44 -16.09
CA THR A 474 -56.47 1.87 -16.37
C THR A 474 -57.18 2.08 -15.04
N VAL A 475 -57.36 3.35 -14.68
CA VAL A 475 -58.20 3.76 -13.56
C VAL A 475 -59.65 3.68 -14.02
N GLU A 476 -60.27 2.51 -13.87
CA GLU A 476 -61.74 2.43 -13.78
C GLU A 476 -62.14 2.09 -12.35
N PRO A 477 -62.94 2.95 -11.68
CA PRO A 477 -63.44 2.67 -10.34
C PRO A 477 -64.66 1.75 -10.41
N PRO A 478 -64.78 0.70 -9.58
CA PRO A 478 -66.04 0.01 -9.41
C PRO A 478 -66.93 0.81 -8.45
N PHE A 479 -68.21 0.90 -8.82
CA PHE A 479 -69.33 1.39 -8.01
C PHE A 479 -69.53 0.60 -6.71
#